data_AF-A0A933NF00-F1
#
_entry.id   AF-A0A933NF00-F1
#
_cell.length_a   1.000
_cell.length_b   1.000
_cell.length_c   1.000
_cell.angle_alpha   90.00
_cell.angle_beta   90.00
_cell.angle_gamma   90.00
#
_symmetry.space_group_name_H-M   'P 1'
#
loop_
_entity.id
_entity.type
_entity.pdbx_description
1 polymer ?
#
loop_
_entity_poly.entity_id
_entity_poly.type
_entity_poly.pdbx_seq_one_letter_code
_entity_poly.pdbx_strand_id
1 'polypeptide(L)' 'MGKFLSLKETANLLGVAIPTLRNWDKAGKLVSYRNPINGYRVYKLSQIEEFFENMRKERNRRGRFKVVVRVEENA' A
#
# COMPACT_ATOMS: atom_id res chain seq x y z
N MET A 1 -1.35 13.17 -13.96
CA MET A 1 -0.06 12.65 -13.42
C MET A 1 -0.37 11.62 -12.35
N GLY A 2 0.19 10.41 -12.44
CA GLY A 2 0.02 9.41 -11.38
C GLY A 2 0.86 9.78 -10.15
N LYS A 3 0.25 9.78 -8.95
CA LYS A 3 0.98 10.01 -7.71
C LYS A 3 1.77 8.74 -7.35
N PHE A 4 3.05 8.90 -7.05
CA PHE A 4 3.92 7.82 -6.58
C PHE A 4 4.27 8.06 -5.12
N LEU A 5 4.36 6.98 -4.36
CA LEU A 5 4.73 6.97 -2.95
C LEU A 5 6.01 6.15 -2.77
N SER A 6 6.90 6.63 -1.92
CA SER A 6 8.06 5.86 -1.46
C SER A 6 7.62 4.67 -0.60
N LEU A 7 8.55 3.71 -0.42
CA LEU A 7 8.35 2.59 0.49
C LEU A 7 7.90 3.01 1.90
N LYS A 8 8.44 4.11 2.44
CA LYS A 8 8.08 4.60 3.79
C LYS A 8 6.66 5.16 3.81
N GLU A 9 6.31 6.00 2.83
CA GLU A 9 4.97 6.57 2.73
C GLU A 9 3.91 5.50 2.51
N THR A 10 4.16 4.52 1.65
CA THR A 10 3.25 3.39 1.43
C THR A 10 3.08 2.54 2.70
N ALA A 11 4.15 2.29 3.45
CA ALA A 11 4.06 1.52 4.70
C ALA A 11 3.20 2.24 5.74
N ASN A 12 3.40 3.56 5.88
CA ASN A 12 2.60 4.40 6.75
C ASN A 12 1.12 4.43 6.32
N LEU A 13 0.87 4.62 5.02
CA LEU A 13 -0.49 4.66 4.47
C LEU A 13 -1.25 3.35 4.69
N LEU A 14 -0.58 2.21 4.53
CA LEU A 14 -1.17 0.88 4.73
C LEU A 14 -1.21 0.44 6.21
N GLY A 15 -0.62 1.22 7.12
CA GLY A 15 -0.54 0.87 8.54
C GLY A 15 0.28 -0.40 8.81
N VAL A 16 1.33 -0.66 8.02
CA VAL A 16 2.18 -1.84 8.16
C VAL A 16 3.65 -1.46 8.34
N ALA A 17 4.43 -2.35 8.96
CA ALA A 17 5.86 -2.16 9.08
C ALA A 17 6.55 -2.23 7.70
N ILE A 18 7.63 -1.47 7.51
CA ILE A 18 8.42 -1.47 6.26
C ILE A 18 8.88 -2.88 5.84
N PRO A 19 9.34 -3.78 6.73
CA PRO A 19 9.68 -5.16 6.36
C PRO A 19 8.50 -5.94 5.77
N THR A 20 7.28 -5.74 6.28
CA THR A 20 6.06 -6.35 5.73
C THR A 20 5.84 -5.92 4.29
N LEU A 21 5.98 -4.62 4.02
CA LEU A 21 5.86 -4.09 2.66
C LEU A 21 6.96 -4.62 1.73
N ARG A 22 8.21 -4.76 2.20
CA ARG A 22 9.29 -5.40 1.42
C ARG A 22 8.99 -6.86 1.12
N ASN A 23 8.40 -7.59 2.06
CA ASN A 23 8.01 -8.98 1.85
C ASN A 23 6.89 -9.08 0.81
N TRP A 24 5.93 -8.16 0.80
CA TRP A 24 4.91 -8.09 -0.25
C TRP A 24 5.48 -7.76 -1.63
N ASP A 25 6.45 -6.85 -1.71
CA ASP A 25 7.20 -6.55 -2.94
C ASP A 25 7.95 -7.79 -3.46
N LYS A 26 8.72 -8.46 -2.60
CA LYS A 26 9.43 -9.71 -2.95
C LYS A 26 8.48 -10.83 -3.38
N ALA A 27 7.30 -10.93 -2.75
CA ALA A 27 6.29 -11.93 -3.07
C ALA A 27 5.46 -11.58 -4.31
N GLY A 28 5.69 -10.42 -4.96
CA GLY A 28 4.91 -9.97 -6.11
C GLY A 28 3.48 -9.53 -5.77
N LYS A 29 3.13 -9.40 -4.49
CA LYS A 29 1.80 -8.94 -4.04
C LYS A 29 1.59 -7.45 -4.28
N LEU A 30 2.68 -6.68 -4.20
CA LEU A 30 2.66 -5.25 -4.46
C LEU A 30 3.92 -4.87 -5.24
N VAL A 31 3.77 -4.60 -6.53
CA VAL A 31 4.93 -4.40 -7.42
C VAL A 31 5.45 -2.97 -7.29
N SER A 32 6.74 -2.83 -6.98
CA SER A 32 7.43 -1.54 -6.98
C SER A 32 7.92 -1.16 -8.37
N TYR A 33 7.89 0.15 -8.64
CA TYR A 33 8.64 0.78 -9.72
C TYR A 33 9.98 1.27 -9.17
N ARG A 34 10.95 1.49 -10.06
CA ARG A 34 12.23 2.12 -9.74
C ARG A 34 12.18 3.57 -10.16
N ASN A 35 12.46 4.48 -9.23
CA ASN A 35 12.62 5.88 -9.56
C ASN A 35 13.88 6.04 -10.46
N PRO A 36 13.77 6.65 -11.66
CA PRO A 36 14.90 6.77 -12.57
C PRO A 36 16.03 7.66 -12.04
N ILE A 37 15.76 8.55 -11.07
CA ILE A 37 16.74 9.50 -10.54
C ILE A 37 17.63 8.85 -9.47
N ASN A 38 17.08 8.01 -8.60
CA ASN A 38 17.80 7.49 -7.42
C ASN A 38 17.66 5.97 -7.22
N GLY A 39 16.95 5.26 -8.11
CA GLY A 39 16.76 3.81 -8.04
C GLY A 39 15.87 3.32 -6.89
N TYR A 40 15.30 4.20 -6.08
CA TYR A 40 14.47 3.78 -4.95
C TYR A 40 13.14 3.18 -5.41
N ARG A 41 12.60 2.32 -4.55
CA ARG A 41 11.27 1.72 -4.68
C ARG A 41 10.20 2.78 -4.50
N VAL A 42 9.37 2.93 -5.53
CA VAL A 42 8.16 3.75 -5.49
C VAL A 42 6.95 2.95 -5.95
N TYR A 43 5.78 3.28 -5.44
CA TYR A 43 4.52 2.60 -5.71
C TYR A 43 3.50 3.60 -6.22
N LYS A 44 2.71 3.22 -7.23
CA LYS A 44 1.61 4.05 -7.71
C LYS A 44 0.52 4.09 -6.65
N LEU A 45 0.01 5.27 -6.31
CA LEU A 45 -1.06 5.44 -5.34
C LEU A 45 -2.29 4.60 -5.71
N SER A 46 -2.70 4.59 -6.98
CA SER A 46 -3.84 3.81 -7.46
C SER A 46 -3.69 2.29 -7.22
N GLN A 47 -2.46 1.77 -7.34
CA GLN A 47 -2.16 0.38 -7.02
C GLN A 47 -2.30 0.10 -5.52
N ILE A 48 -1.92 1.07 -4.67
CA ILE A 48 -2.07 0.93 -3.21
C ILE A 48 -3.55 0.91 -2.83
N GLU A 49 -4.34 1.81 -3.40
CA GLU A 49 -5.79 1.89 -3.18
C GLU A 49 -6.48 0.60 -3.61
N GLU A 50 -6.19 0.09 -4.81
CA GLU A 50 -6.73 -1.18 -5.30
C GLU A 50 -6.32 -2.36 -4.40
N PHE A 51 -5.04 -2.41 -4.02
CA PHE A 51 -4.52 -3.45 -3.14
C PHE A 51 -5.21 -3.45 -1.77
N PHE A 52 -5.40 -2.26 -1.19
CA PHE A 52 -6.10 -2.11 0.09
C PHE A 52 -7.56 -2.56 0.02
N GLU A 53 -8.26 -2.18 -1.05
CA GLU A 53 -9.64 -2.63 -1.28
C GLU A 53 -9.76 -4.14 -1.47
N ASN A 54 -8.82 -4.76 -2.18
CA ASN A 54 -8.77 -6.20 -2.33
C ASN A 54 -8.51 -6.90 -0.99
N MET A 55 -7.56 -6.40 -0.19
CA MET A 55 -7.33 -6.91 1.18
C MET A 55 -8.59 -6.79 2.05
N ARG A 56 -9.31 -5.67 1.96
CA ARG A 56 -10.56 -5.44 2.69
C ARG A 56 -11.64 -6.45 2.29
N LYS A 57 -11.83 -6.67 0.98
CA LYS A 57 -12.78 -7.67 0.45
C LYS A 57 -12.44 -9.09 0.89
N GLU A 58 -11.16 -9.47 0.85
CA GLU A 58 -10.70 -10.80 1.30
C GLU A 58 -10.94 -11.01 2.80
N ARG A 59 -10.70 -9.99 3.64
CA ARG A 59 -10.96 -10.07 5.08
C ARG A 59 -12.45 -10.11 5.42
N ASN A 60 -13.28 -9.38 4.67
CA ASN A 60 -14.75 -9.41 4.81
C ASN A 60 -15.31 -10.78 4.40
N ARG A 61 -14.81 -11.40 3.33
CA ARG A 61 -15.16 -12.78 2.95
C ARG A 61 -14.87 -13.80 4.04
N ARG A 62 -13.85 -13.55 4.88
CA ARG A 62 -13.51 -14.40 6.03
C ARG A 62 -14.29 -14.03 7.31
N GLY A 63 -15.24 -13.10 7.24
CA GLY A 63 -16.18 -12.77 8.33
C GLY A 63 -15.57 -12.14 9.58
N ARG A 64 -14.32 -11.64 9.52
CA ARG A 64 -13.53 -11.33 10.73
C ARG A 64 -13.21 -9.85 10.99
N PHE A 65 -13.67 -8.88 10.20
CA PHE A 65 -13.24 -7.48 10.41
C PHE A 65 -14.29 -6.41 10.05
N LYS A 66 -14.67 -5.55 11.02
CA LYS A 66 -15.23 -4.21 10.78
C LYS A 66 -14.05 -3.23 10.73
N VAL A 67 -13.61 -2.80 9.54
CA VAL A 67 -12.60 -1.73 9.44
C VAL A 67 -13.33 -0.38 9.40
N VAL A 68 -13.20 0.42 10.46
CA VAL A 68 -13.52 1.86 10.42
C VAL A 68 -12.25 2.57 9.98
N VAL A 69 -12.10 2.83 8.69
CA VAL A 69 -11.04 3.72 8.21
C VAL A 69 -11.51 5.14 8.49
N ARG A 70 -11.02 5.76 9.57
CA ARG A 70 -11.04 7.21 9.68
C ARG A 70 -9.91 7.71 8.79
N VAL A 71 -10.28 8.17 7.59
CA VAL A 71 -9.40 9.04 6.82
C VAL A 71 -9.43 10.36 7.58
N GLU A 72 -8.39 10.64 8.38
CA GLU A 72 -8.15 12.01 8.83
C GLU A 72 -7.70 12.79 7.60
N GLU A 73 -8.65 13.46 6.95
CA GLU A 73 -8.37 14.58 6.08
C GLU A 73 -7.65 15.65 6.92
N ASN A 74 -6.33 15.75 6.75
CA ASN A 74 -5.63 16.96 7.14
C ASN A 74 -5.80 17.97 6.00
N ALA A 75 -6.89 18.74 6.07
CA ALA A 75 -7.04 20.10 5.52
C ALA A 75 -8.28 20.76 6.12
#